data_AF-A0A921CP45-F1
#
_entry.id   AF-A0A921CP45-F1
#
_cell.length_a   1.000
_cell.length_b   1.000
_cell.length_c   1.000
_cell.angle_alpha   90.00
_cell.angle_beta   90.00
_cell.angle_gamma   90.00
#
_symmetry.space_group_name_H-M   'P 1'
#
loop_
_entity.id
_entity.type
_entity.pdbx_description
1 polymer ?
#
loop_
_entity_poly.entity_id
_entity_poly.type
_entity_poly.pdbx_seq_one_letter_code
_entity_poly.pdbx_strand_id
1 'polypeptide(L)'
;MDTIKCTVQMIIKRPGVMVIFSIVLLAYSIAGYFNPIPAILLGLSSITNGNVFESIVSYLQILMDPKIIPVLIIAVLAVILIASLIIALFLSGYFYSVNNSITGKKRAKGEYVQGLKKYFSRVLLITLRVLTFGFIFIVFMMVASIPAAVVTRAALTGNQEIAFAAVFVDILTIGVLFFGCMFFRAYMFFWYPAAISCEKSFFVTAKRVVDRCFWNIVKTFLVFDLVFIALEYAMLKIGNNMVTLIVGWIFRTVFYVLYINYIFVTYKKTEKAALKKHS
;
A
#
# COMPACT_ATOMS: atom_id res chain seq x y z
N MET A 1 -2.43 20.75 9.09
CA MET A 1 -3.71 21.22 9.67
C MET A 1 -4.94 20.87 8.82
N ASP A 2 -4.92 21.04 7.50
CA ASP A 2 -6.12 20.79 6.68
C ASP A 2 -6.55 19.32 6.59
N THR A 3 -5.60 18.37 6.57
CA THR A 3 -5.93 16.94 6.45
C THR A 3 -6.69 16.38 7.65
N ILE A 4 -6.29 16.76 8.87
CA ILE A 4 -6.96 16.35 10.11
C ILE A 4 -8.36 16.97 10.15
N LYS A 5 -8.48 18.27 9.83
CA LYS A 5 -9.79 18.95 9.74
C LYS A 5 -10.70 18.29 8.70
N CYS A 6 -10.20 17.97 7.51
CA CYS A 6 -10.96 17.25 6.48
C CYS A 6 -11.38 15.85 6.96
N THR A 7 -10.51 15.15 7.68
CA THR A 7 -10.80 13.82 8.23
C THR A 7 -11.90 13.86 9.28
N VAL A 8 -11.81 14.80 10.23
CA VAL A 8 -12.87 15.04 11.23
C VAL A 8 -14.18 15.43 10.56
N GLN A 9 -14.14 16.31 9.56
CA GLN A 9 -15.34 16.68 8.80
C GLN A 9 -15.95 15.49 8.05
N MET A 10 -15.13 14.59 7.51
CA MET A 10 -15.61 13.37 6.84
C MET A 10 -16.30 12.43 7.84
N ILE A 11 -15.71 12.22 9.02
CA ILE A 11 -16.29 11.43 10.11
C ILE A 11 -17.66 11.97 10.50
N ILE A 12 -17.76 13.28 10.72
CA ILE A 12 -19.00 13.93 11.19
C ILE A 12 -20.06 13.96 10.08
N LYS A 13 -19.69 14.37 8.87
CA LYS A 13 -20.68 14.61 7.79
C LYS A 13 -21.11 13.32 7.08
N ARG A 14 -20.27 12.27 7.09
CA ARG A 14 -20.48 11.05 6.30
C ARG A 14 -20.15 9.77 7.07
N PRO A 15 -20.75 9.54 8.26
CA PRO A 15 -20.43 8.41 9.11
C PRO A 15 -20.69 7.05 8.43
N GLY A 16 -21.71 6.94 7.58
CA GLY A 16 -22.05 5.67 6.92
C GLY A 16 -20.92 5.10 6.04
N VAL A 17 -20.15 5.95 5.37
CA VAL A 17 -19.00 5.49 4.56
C VAL A 17 -17.84 5.05 5.45
N MET A 18 -17.68 5.69 6.61
CA MET A 18 -16.68 5.33 7.60
C MET A 18 -17.02 4.00 8.28
N VAL A 19 -18.30 3.72 8.53
CA VAL A 19 -18.75 2.44 9.08
C VAL A 19 -18.41 1.29 8.13
N ILE A 20 -18.74 1.43 6.83
CA ILE A 20 -18.41 0.39 5.83
C ILE A 20 -16.89 0.19 5.77
N PHE A 21 -16.11 1.28 5.79
CA PHE A 21 -14.64 1.19 5.76
C PHE A 21 -14.07 0.51 7.02
N SER A 22 -14.62 0.86 8.18
CA SER A 22 -14.25 0.28 9.47
C SER A 22 -14.58 -1.22 9.55
N ILE A 23 -15.72 -1.66 9.01
CA ILE A 23 -16.10 -3.08 8.95
C ILE A 23 -15.11 -3.89 8.10
N VAL A 24 -14.68 -3.36 6.95
CA VAL A 24 -13.68 -4.02 6.11
C VAL A 24 -12.34 -4.15 6.86
N LEU A 25 -11.93 -3.11 7.58
CA LEU A 25 -10.71 -3.17 8.39
C LEU A 25 -10.85 -4.05 9.62
N LEU A 26 -12.06 -4.21 10.17
CA LEU A 26 -12.34 -5.18 11.22
C LEU A 26 -12.15 -6.59 10.69
N ALA A 27 -12.74 -6.91 9.54
CA ALA A 27 -12.56 -8.21 8.88
C ALA A 27 -11.08 -8.49 8.58
N TYR A 28 -10.33 -7.49 8.11
CA TYR A 28 -8.89 -7.60 7.92
C TYR A 28 -8.13 -7.84 9.24
N SER A 29 -8.52 -7.17 10.32
CA SER A 29 -7.88 -7.33 11.63
C SER A 29 -8.19 -8.69 12.26
N ILE A 30 -9.41 -9.19 12.09
CA ILE A 30 -9.82 -10.54 12.49
C ILE A 30 -9.06 -11.58 11.66
N ALA A 31 -9.01 -11.42 10.34
CA ALA A 31 -8.24 -12.31 9.48
C ALA A 31 -6.77 -12.34 9.92
N GLY A 32 -6.17 -11.19 10.22
CA GLY A 32 -4.81 -11.08 10.76
C GLY A 32 -4.63 -11.73 12.14
N TYR A 33 -5.62 -11.63 13.02
CA TYR A 33 -5.61 -12.24 14.36
C TYR A 33 -5.56 -13.77 14.29
N PHE A 34 -6.32 -14.35 13.35
CA PHE A 34 -6.33 -15.80 13.08
C PHE A 34 -5.26 -16.24 12.08
N ASN A 35 -4.57 -15.29 11.43
CA ASN A 35 -3.55 -15.62 10.45
C ASN A 35 -2.29 -16.08 11.18
N PRO A 36 -1.88 -17.35 11.04
CA PRO A 36 -0.66 -17.80 11.67
C PRO A 36 0.58 -17.28 10.94
N ILE A 37 0.46 -16.66 9.75
CA ILE A 37 1.60 -16.27 8.90
C ILE A 37 2.59 -15.32 9.61
N PRO A 38 2.20 -14.26 10.33
CA PRO A 38 3.16 -13.41 11.03
C PRO A 38 3.87 -14.15 12.18
N ALA A 39 3.14 -15.01 12.89
CA ALA A 39 3.70 -15.86 13.94
C ALA A 39 4.61 -16.96 13.37
N ILE A 40 4.28 -17.49 12.19
CA ILE A 40 5.11 -18.43 11.43
C ILE A 40 6.33 -17.70 10.86
N LEU A 41 6.24 -16.48 10.33
CA LEU A 41 7.39 -15.73 9.80
C LEU A 41 8.36 -15.31 10.92
N LEU A 42 7.84 -14.86 12.06
CA LEU A 42 8.66 -14.52 13.23
C LEU A 42 9.16 -15.78 13.95
N GLY A 43 8.36 -16.85 14.03
CA GLY A 43 8.70 -18.15 14.62
C GLY A 43 9.45 -19.11 13.70
N LEU A 44 9.54 -18.86 12.39
CA LEU A 44 10.38 -19.60 11.45
C LEU A 44 11.85 -19.35 11.79
N SER A 45 12.19 -18.21 12.38
CA SER A 45 13.52 -17.99 12.95
C SER A 45 13.88 -18.97 14.08
N SER A 46 12.90 -19.60 14.73
CA SER A 46 13.11 -20.58 15.81
C SER A 46 12.73 -22.02 15.48
N ILE A 47 11.93 -22.27 14.42
CA ILE A 47 11.44 -23.61 14.05
C ILE A 47 12.21 -24.21 12.86
N THR A 48 12.68 -23.39 11.91
CA THR A 48 13.58 -23.88 10.86
C THR A 48 15.02 -23.72 11.32
N ASN A 49 15.62 -24.82 11.77
CA ASN A 49 17.09 -24.99 11.80
C ASN A 49 17.73 -24.91 10.38
N GLY A 50 16.92 -24.64 9.33
CA GLY A 50 17.35 -24.33 7.97
C GLY A 50 17.35 -22.82 7.74
N ASN A 51 18.33 -22.34 6.98
CA ASN A 51 18.57 -20.91 6.79
C ASN A 51 17.42 -20.28 5.98
N VAL A 52 16.92 -19.09 6.33
CA VAL A 52 15.85 -18.36 5.57
C VAL A 52 16.18 -18.27 4.07
N PHE A 53 17.47 -18.20 3.77
CA PHE A 53 18.02 -18.23 2.42
C PHE A 53 17.74 -19.55 1.68
N GLU A 54 17.83 -20.70 2.33
CA GLU A 54 17.53 -22.01 1.73
C GLU A 54 16.03 -22.15 1.41
N SER A 55 15.16 -21.61 2.28
CA SER A 55 13.74 -21.51 1.96
C SER A 55 13.50 -20.62 0.74
N ILE A 56 14.15 -19.45 0.64
CA ILE A 56 14.07 -18.57 -0.54
C ILE A 56 14.55 -19.29 -1.81
N VAL A 57 15.69 -20.00 -1.74
CA VAL A 57 16.22 -20.76 -2.89
C VAL A 57 15.27 -21.90 -3.28
N SER A 58 14.71 -22.63 -2.32
CA SER A 58 13.73 -23.70 -2.59
C SER A 58 12.45 -23.14 -3.23
N TYR A 59 11.94 -22.00 -2.76
CA TYR A 59 10.80 -21.33 -3.40
C TYR A 59 11.13 -20.86 -4.82
N LEU A 60 12.33 -20.31 -5.06
CA LEU A 60 12.79 -19.93 -6.39
C LEU A 60 12.89 -21.14 -7.33
N GLN A 61 13.37 -22.28 -6.84
CA GLN A 61 13.44 -23.52 -7.63
C GLN A 61 12.05 -24.02 -8.05
N ILE A 62 11.05 -23.97 -7.16
CA ILE A 62 9.66 -24.31 -7.48
C ILE A 62 9.07 -23.32 -8.50
N LEU A 63 9.39 -22.02 -8.35
CA LEU A 63 8.96 -20.96 -9.27
C LEU A 63 9.60 -21.09 -10.67
N MET A 64 10.74 -21.77 -10.77
CA MET A 64 11.46 -21.99 -12.03
C MET A 64 11.11 -23.32 -12.72
N ASP A 65 10.27 -24.17 -12.12
CA ASP A 65 9.83 -25.41 -12.77
C ASP A 65 8.94 -25.08 -13.99
N PRO A 66 9.36 -25.40 -15.23
CA PRO A 66 8.64 -25.06 -16.45
C PRO A 66 7.23 -25.67 -16.51
N LYS A 67 6.94 -26.73 -15.75
CA LYS A 67 5.60 -27.32 -15.66
C LYS A 67 4.66 -26.52 -14.76
N ILE A 68 5.20 -25.84 -13.75
CA ILE A 68 4.42 -25.09 -12.75
C ILE A 68 4.18 -23.65 -13.22
N ILE A 69 5.11 -23.07 -13.97
CA ILE A 69 5.05 -21.67 -14.42
C ILE A 69 3.70 -21.29 -15.07
N PRO A 70 3.13 -22.05 -16.04
CA PRO A 70 1.87 -21.68 -16.66
C PRO A 70 0.69 -21.66 -15.68
N VAL A 71 0.63 -22.66 -14.79
CA VAL A 71 -0.41 -22.77 -13.76
C VAL A 71 -0.30 -21.62 -12.77
N LEU A 72 0.92 -21.27 -12.35
CA LEU A 72 1.19 -20.18 -11.44
C LEU A 72 0.80 -18.82 -12.05
N ILE A 73 1.12 -18.58 -13.32
CA ILE A 73 0.73 -17.36 -14.03
C ILE A 73 -0.80 -17.23 -14.07
N ILE A 74 -1.51 -18.29 -14.45
CA ILE A 74 -2.99 -18.28 -14.49
C ILE A 74 -3.57 -18.04 -13.10
N ALA A 75 -3.06 -18.71 -12.08
CA ALA A 75 -3.51 -18.54 -10.69
C ALA A 75 -3.31 -17.09 -10.20
N VAL A 76 -2.13 -16.50 -10.45
CA VAL A 76 -1.83 -15.11 -10.08
C VAL A 76 -2.77 -14.14 -10.80
N LEU A 77 -2.98 -14.32 -12.10
CA LEU A 77 -3.90 -13.48 -12.88
C LEU A 77 -5.34 -13.59 -12.36
N ALA A 78 -5.81 -14.78 -12.02
CA ALA A 78 -7.14 -15.01 -11.45
C ALA A 78 -7.29 -14.30 -10.09
N VAL A 79 -6.29 -14.44 -9.21
CA VAL A 79 -6.27 -13.77 -7.90
C VAL A 79 -6.28 -12.25 -8.07
N ILE A 80 -5.45 -11.71 -8.96
CA ILE A 80 -5.41 -10.26 -9.26
C ILE A 80 -6.76 -9.77 -9.77
N LEU A 81 -7.41 -10.52 -10.67
CA LEU A 81 -8.70 -10.15 -11.22
C LEU A 81 -9.79 -10.13 -10.14
N ILE A 82 -9.89 -11.18 -9.33
CA ILE A 82 -10.87 -11.27 -8.23
C ILE A 82 -10.62 -10.16 -7.20
N ALA A 83 -9.36 -9.99 -6.75
CA ALA A 83 -8.99 -8.95 -5.81
C ALA A 83 -9.29 -7.55 -6.36
N SER A 84 -9.01 -7.30 -7.65
CA SER A 84 -9.28 -6.00 -8.28
C SER A 84 -10.77 -5.68 -8.31
N LEU A 85 -11.64 -6.67 -8.55
CA LEU A 85 -13.09 -6.50 -8.53
C LEU A 85 -13.60 -6.12 -7.15
N ILE A 86 -13.18 -6.87 -6.11
CA ILE A 86 -13.58 -6.63 -4.71
C ILE A 86 -13.11 -5.23 -4.27
N ILE A 87 -11.84 -4.91 -4.53
CA ILE A 87 -11.25 -3.62 -4.15
C ILE A 87 -11.92 -2.47 -4.90
N ALA A 88 -12.18 -2.61 -6.21
CA ALA A 88 -12.82 -1.55 -6.99
C ALA A 88 -14.27 -1.31 -6.59
N LEU A 89 -15.01 -2.37 -6.23
CA LEU A 89 -16.37 -2.26 -5.70
C LEU A 89 -16.40 -1.40 -4.44
N PHE A 90 -15.43 -1.62 -3.54
CA PHE A 90 -15.29 -0.89 -2.29
C PHE A 90 -14.77 0.55 -2.48
N LEU A 91 -13.67 0.70 -3.20
CA LEU A 91 -12.96 1.98 -3.35
C LEU A 91 -13.75 2.99 -4.18
N SER A 92 -14.53 2.55 -5.17
CA SER A 92 -15.27 3.47 -6.05
C SER A 92 -16.29 4.33 -5.29
N GLY A 93 -17.10 3.71 -4.42
CA GLY A 93 -18.03 4.44 -3.55
C GLY A 93 -17.32 5.21 -2.44
N TYR A 94 -16.28 4.62 -1.83
CA TYR A 94 -15.52 5.27 -0.75
C TYR A 94 -14.84 6.55 -1.23
N PHE A 95 -14.05 6.48 -2.30
CA PHE A 95 -13.30 7.61 -2.82
C PHE A 95 -14.19 8.72 -3.39
N TYR A 96 -15.35 8.38 -3.97
CA TYR A 96 -16.33 9.38 -4.38
C TYR A 96 -16.81 10.20 -3.17
N SER A 97 -17.06 9.54 -2.04
CA SER A 97 -17.45 10.20 -0.80
C SER A 97 -16.33 11.06 -0.20
N VAL A 98 -15.09 10.57 -0.23
CA VAL A 98 -13.89 11.34 0.17
C VAL A 98 -13.78 12.62 -0.65
N ASN A 99 -13.84 12.51 -1.97
CA ASN A 99 -13.70 13.65 -2.88
C ASN A 99 -14.82 14.69 -2.69
N ASN A 100 -16.07 14.24 -2.50
CA ASN A 100 -17.18 15.14 -2.23
C ASN A 100 -17.07 15.83 -0.86
N SER A 101 -16.51 15.17 0.16
CA SER A 101 -16.23 15.77 1.47
C SER A 101 -15.21 16.88 1.36
N ILE A 102 -14.12 16.64 0.64
CA ILE A 102 -13.03 17.61 0.44
C ILE A 102 -13.48 18.80 -0.41
N THR A 103 -14.39 18.58 -1.36
CA THR A 103 -14.97 19.66 -2.18
C THR A 103 -16.14 20.38 -1.50
N GLY A 104 -16.52 20.00 -0.27
CA GLY A 104 -17.57 20.66 0.49
C GLY A 104 -18.99 20.42 0.00
N LYS A 105 -19.21 19.40 -0.85
CA LYS A 105 -20.55 19.09 -1.38
C LYS A 105 -21.46 18.50 -0.29
N LYS A 106 -22.73 18.92 -0.29
CA LYS A 106 -23.76 18.38 0.62
C LYS A 106 -23.94 16.87 0.40
N ARG A 107 -24.24 16.14 1.47
CA ARG A 107 -24.47 14.69 1.43
C ARG A 107 -25.74 14.38 0.65
N ALA A 108 -25.63 13.60 -0.43
CA ALA A 108 -26.79 13.03 -1.12
C ALA A 108 -27.16 11.65 -0.54
N LYS A 109 -28.44 11.27 -0.63
CA LYS A 109 -28.86 9.87 -0.35
C LYS A 109 -28.30 8.97 -1.46
N GLY A 110 -27.71 7.84 -1.09
CA GLY A 110 -27.15 6.88 -2.05
C GLY A 110 -25.81 7.28 -2.70
N GLU A 111 -25.04 8.18 -2.09
CA GLU A 111 -23.73 8.62 -2.64
C GLU A 111 -22.77 7.49 -2.98
N TYR A 112 -22.75 6.42 -2.17
CA TYR A 112 -21.91 5.26 -2.44
C TYR A 112 -22.28 4.59 -3.76
N VAL A 113 -23.58 4.35 -3.98
CA VAL A 113 -24.11 3.73 -5.22
C VAL A 113 -23.87 4.63 -6.42
N GLN A 114 -24.00 5.96 -6.26
CA GLN A 114 -23.66 6.92 -7.31
C GLN A 114 -22.18 6.86 -7.68
N GLY A 115 -21.29 6.78 -6.67
CA GLY A 115 -19.86 6.63 -6.85
C GLY A 115 -19.51 5.35 -7.61
N LEU A 116 -20.14 4.23 -7.21
CA LEU A 116 -20.00 2.94 -7.87
C LEU A 116 -20.44 3.03 -9.34
N LYS A 117 -21.67 3.47 -9.62
CA LYS A 117 -22.20 3.56 -11.00
C LYS A 117 -21.34 4.45 -11.91
N LYS A 118 -20.80 5.55 -11.38
CA LYS A 118 -20.04 6.52 -12.18
C LYS A 118 -18.57 6.15 -12.37
N TYR A 119 -17.91 5.60 -11.34
CA TYR A 119 -16.46 5.46 -11.31
C TYR A 119 -15.96 4.01 -11.26
N PHE A 120 -16.83 3.00 -11.10
CA PHE A 120 -16.42 1.59 -10.95
C PHE A 120 -15.47 1.13 -12.06
N SER A 121 -15.83 1.30 -13.33
CA SER A 121 -14.99 0.85 -14.46
C SER A 121 -13.59 1.50 -14.44
N ARG A 122 -13.50 2.80 -14.13
CA ARG A 122 -12.21 3.51 -14.05
C ARG A 122 -11.38 3.03 -12.87
N VAL A 123 -12.00 2.90 -11.69
CA VAL A 123 -11.33 2.44 -10.47
C VAL A 123 -10.90 0.97 -10.61
N LEU A 124 -11.70 0.13 -11.29
CA LEU A 124 -11.36 -1.25 -11.62
C LEU A 124 -10.12 -1.33 -12.50
N LEU A 125 -10.08 -0.60 -13.60
CA LEU A 125 -8.92 -0.58 -14.50
C LEU A 125 -7.65 -0.07 -13.81
N ILE A 126 -7.78 0.95 -12.95
CA ILE A 126 -6.64 1.44 -12.16
C ILE A 126 -6.21 0.38 -11.16
N THR A 127 -7.13 -0.23 -10.42
CA THR A 127 -6.82 -1.24 -9.41
C THR A 127 -6.18 -2.46 -10.04
N LEU A 128 -6.68 -2.92 -11.19
CA LEU A 128 -6.08 -4.00 -11.96
C LEU A 128 -4.62 -3.67 -12.31
N ARG A 129 -4.37 -2.48 -12.88
CA ARG A 129 -3.00 -2.04 -13.20
C ARG A 129 -2.11 -1.92 -11.97
N VAL A 130 -2.61 -1.36 -10.87
CA VAL A 130 -1.86 -1.20 -9.63
C VAL A 130 -1.49 -2.56 -9.04
N LEU A 131 -2.41 -3.54 -9.06
CA LEU A 131 -2.13 -4.90 -8.57
C LEU A 131 -1.16 -5.65 -9.49
N THR A 132 -1.34 -5.57 -10.83
CA THR A 132 -0.42 -6.20 -11.77
C THR A 132 0.99 -5.62 -11.67
N PHE A 133 1.11 -4.29 -11.72
CA PHE A 133 2.42 -3.65 -11.56
C PHE A 133 2.99 -3.84 -10.15
N GLY A 134 2.15 -3.89 -9.12
CA GLY A 134 2.56 -4.19 -7.75
C GLY A 134 3.13 -5.59 -7.61
N PHE A 135 2.51 -6.58 -8.21
CA PHE A 135 3.02 -7.95 -8.24
C PHE A 135 4.38 -8.03 -8.95
N ILE A 136 4.47 -7.48 -10.16
CA ILE A 136 5.73 -7.43 -10.93
C ILE A 136 6.82 -6.69 -10.14
N PHE A 137 6.45 -5.59 -9.50
CA PHE A 137 7.35 -4.79 -8.69
C PHE A 137 7.87 -5.55 -7.47
N ILE A 138 7.02 -6.31 -6.76
CA ILE A 138 7.45 -7.15 -5.64
C ILE A 138 8.45 -8.21 -6.11
N VAL A 139 8.18 -8.88 -7.24
CA VAL A 139 9.12 -9.86 -7.82
C VAL A 139 10.46 -9.20 -8.16
N PHE A 140 10.42 -8.03 -8.81
CA PHE A 140 11.62 -7.27 -9.14
C PHE A 140 12.43 -6.87 -7.89
N MET A 141 11.76 -6.41 -6.84
CA MET A 141 12.41 -6.04 -5.58
C MET A 141 13.01 -7.24 -4.86
N MET A 142 12.35 -8.40 -4.91
CA MET A 142 12.88 -9.64 -4.37
C MET A 142 14.18 -10.04 -5.09
N VAL A 143 14.19 -10.01 -6.43
CA VAL A 143 15.37 -10.31 -7.25
C VAL A 143 16.50 -9.29 -7.00
N ALA A 144 16.18 -8.00 -6.89
CA ALA A 144 17.15 -6.94 -6.60
C ALA A 144 17.81 -7.09 -5.22
N SER A 145 17.18 -7.82 -4.29
CA SER A 145 17.71 -8.07 -2.94
C SER A 145 18.67 -9.27 -2.88
N ILE A 146 18.70 -10.12 -3.91
CA ILE A 146 19.53 -11.34 -3.92
C ILE A 146 21.04 -11.04 -3.79
N PRO A 147 21.63 -10.09 -4.56
CA PRO A 147 23.07 -9.83 -4.47
C PRO A 147 23.51 -9.40 -3.06
N ALA A 148 22.75 -8.51 -2.43
CA ALA A 148 22.99 -8.09 -1.04
C ALA A 148 22.97 -9.28 -0.07
N ALA A 149 21.92 -10.11 -0.14
CA ALA A 149 21.81 -11.30 0.72
C ALA A 149 23.00 -12.28 0.55
N VAL A 150 23.49 -12.46 -0.69
CA VAL A 150 24.62 -13.35 -0.99
C VAL A 150 25.94 -12.79 -0.45
N VAL A 151 26.23 -11.51 -0.69
CA VAL A 151 27.48 -10.87 -0.24
C VAL A 151 27.52 -10.80 1.30
N THR A 152 26.39 -10.45 1.93
CA THR A 152 26.29 -10.39 3.40
C THR A 152 26.45 -11.77 4.03
N ARG A 153 25.92 -12.83 3.42
CA ARG A 153 26.18 -14.21 3.87
C ARG A 153 27.67 -14.57 3.76
N ALA A 154 28.31 -14.24 2.64
CA ALA A 154 29.73 -14.51 2.43
C ALA A 154 30.63 -13.82 3.48
N ALA A 155 30.29 -12.59 3.85
CA ALA A 155 30.98 -11.85 4.92
C ALA A 155 30.79 -12.50 6.30
N LEU A 156 29.58 -12.98 6.61
CA LEU A 156 29.27 -13.67 7.88
C LEU A 156 29.96 -15.04 8.01
N THR A 157 30.25 -15.72 6.91
CA THR A 157 30.90 -17.05 6.89
C THR A 157 32.43 -17.03 6.99
N GLY A 158 33.05 -15.89 7.31
CA GLY A 158 34.46 -15.84 7.74
C GLY A 158 35.40 -15.01 6.86
N ASN A 159 34.91 -14.39 5.78
CA ASN A 159 35.71 -13.50 4.94
C ASN A 159 35.56 -12.04 5.39
N GLN A 160 36.27 -11.65 6.47
CA GLN A 160 36.22 -10.28 7.01
C GLN A 160 36.68 -9.22 5.99
N GLU A 161 37.51 -9.58 5.02
CA GLU A 161 37.93 -8.70 3.92
C GLU A 161 36.74 -8.23 3.04
N ILE A 162 35.65 -9.01 3.01
CA ILE A 162 34.45 -8.73 2.21
C ILE A 162 33.42 -7.93 3.03
N ALA A 163 33.61 -7.76 4.35
CA ALA A 163 32.63 -7.11 5.22
C ALA A 163 32.33 -5.65 4.81
N PHE A 164 33.34 -4.88 4.39
CA PHE A 164 33.12 -3.53 3.90
C PHE A 164 32.31 -3.51 2.59
N ALA A 165 32.59 -4.45 1.69
CA ALA A 165 31.84 -4.60 0.44
C ALA A 165 30.39 -5.01 0.71
N ALA A 166 30.14 -5.88 1.69
CA ALA A 166 28.80 -6.28 2.12
C ALA A 166 27.98 -5.09 2.62
N VAL A 167 28.54 -4.29 3.53
CA VAL A 167 27.86 -3.07 4.04
C VAL A 167 27.54 -2.10 2.90
N PHE A 168 28.47 -1.90 1.98
CA PHE A 168 28.25 -1.02 0.83
C PHE A 168 27.11 -1.51 -0.07
N VAL A 169 27.10 -2.80 -0.42
CA VAL A 169 26.03 -3.40 -1.23
C VAL A 169 24.69 -3.34 -0.50
N ASP A 170 24.65 -3.61 0.81
CA ASP A 170 23.44 -3.52 1.61
C ASP A 170 22.86 -2.10 1.63
N ILE A 171 23.70 -1.07 1.80
CA ILE A 171 23.28 0.33 1.75
C ILE A 171 22.68 0.67 0.37
N LEU A 172 23.33 0.24 -0.72
CA LEU A 172 22.81 0.44 -2.07
C LEU A 172 21.47 -0.27 -2.27
N THR A 173 21.35 -1.52 -1.85
CA THR A 173 20.11 -2.29 -1.97
C THR A 173 18.99 -1.65 -1.14
N ILE A 174 19.23 -1.25 0.10
CA ILE A 174 18.25 -0.50 0.91
C ILE A 174 17.83 0.78 0.20
N GLY A 175 18.78 1.52 -0.39
CA GLY A 175 18.49 2.72 -1.18
C GLY A 175 17.57 2.44 -2.38
N VAL A 176 17.88 1.41 -3.17
CA VAL A 176 17.07 1.01 -4.33
C VAL A 176 15.67 0.56 -3.90
N LEU A 177 15.59 -0.29 -2.86
CA LEU A 177 14.32 -0.76 -2.29
C LEU A 177 13.46 0.42 -1.80
N PHE A 178 14.09 1.34 -1.06
CA PHE A 178 13.44 2.52 -0.52
C PHE A 178 12.87 3.40 -1.63
N PHE A 179 13.72 3.83 -2.57
CA PHE A 179 13.30 4.72 -3.65
C PHE A 179 12.27 4.05 -4.54
N GLY A 180 12.49 2.80 -4.95
CA GLY A 180 11.53 2.09 -5.77
C GLY A 180 10.16 1.98 -5.11
N CYS A 181 10.11 1.69 -3.80
CA CYS A 181 8.84 1.63 -3.05
C CYS A 181 8.15 2.98 -2.99
N MET A 182 8.91 4.06 -2.76
CA MET A 182 8.39 5.42 -2.70
C MET A 182 7.88 5.90 -4.06
N PHE A 183 8.62 5.65 -5.14
CA PHE A 183 8.19 5.91 -6.51
C PHE A 183 6.92 5.12 -6.83
N PHE A 184 6.92 3.81 -6.59
CA PHE A 184 5.74 2.98 -6.86
C PHE A 184 4.50 3.52 -6.13
N ARG A 185 4.59 3.74 -4.82
CA ARG A 185 3.47 4.23 -4.01
C ARG A 185 2.99 5.61 -4.44
N ALA A 186 3.90 6.56 -4.66
CA ALA A 186 3.53 7.93 -4.98
C ALA A 186 2.77 8.01 -6.31
N TYR A 187 3.25 7.34 -7.36
CA TYR A 187 2.61 7.40 -8.68
C TYR A 187 1.31 6.61 -8.73
N MET A 188 1.27 5.40 -8.14
CA MET A 188 0.08 4.56 -8.16
C MET A 188 -1.07 5.14 -7.33
N PHE A 189 -0.80 5.62 -6.11
CA PHE A 189 -1.85 6.13 -5.23
C PHE A 189 -2.50 7.41 -5.76
N PHE A 190 -1.76 8.26 -6.47
CA PHE A 190 -2.28 9.49 -7.03
C PHE A 190 -3.12 9.28 -8.30
N TRP A 191 -3.12 8.08 -8.91
CA TRP A 191 -4.04 7.76 -10.01
C TRP A 191 -5.51 7.73 -9.56
N TYR A 192 -5.78 7.30 -8.33
CA TYR A 192 -7.13 7.22 -7.78
C TYR A 192 -7.84 8.59 -7.62
N PRO A 193 -7.26 9.60 -6.94
CA PRO A 193 -7.89 10.92 -6.86
C PRO A 193 -8.01 11.60 -8.24
N ALA A 194 -7.07 11.35 -9.15
CA ALA A 194 -7.12 11.87 -10.51
C ALA A 194 -8.27 11.26 -11.32
N ALA A 195 -8.53 9.96 -11.19
CA ALA A 195 -9.62 9.26 -11.89
C ALA A 195 -11.01 9.80 -11.54
N ILE A 196 -11.14 10.34 -10.34
CA ILE A 196 -12.40 10.87 -9.81
C ILE A 196 -12.56 12.35 -10.14
N SER A 197 -11.42 13.07 -10.15
CA SER A 197 -11.37 14.52 -10.36
C SER A 197 -11.36 14.93 -11.83
N CYS A 198 -10.71 14.13 -12.69
CA CYS A 198 -10.50 14.44 -14.10
C CYS A 198 -11.25 13.43 -14.97
N GLU A 199 -11.94 13.93 -16.00
CA GLU A 199 -12.62 13.05 -16.98
C GLU A 199 -11.67 12.56 -18.08
N LYS A 200 -10.67 13.35 -18.46
CA LYS A 200 -9.67 13.02 -19.49
C LYS A 200 -8.26 13.06 -18.89
N SER A 201 -7.36 12.24 -19.46
CA SER A 201 -5.91 12.21 -19.15
C SER A 201 -5.52 12.14 -17.66
N PHE A 202 -6.29 11.42 -16.84
CA PHE A 202 -6.06 11.31 -15.39
C PHE A 202 -4.66 10.77 -15.03
N PHE A 203 -4.08 9.88 -15.85
CA PHE A 203 -2.70 9.40 -15.63
C PHE A 203 -1.65 10.52 -15.76
N VAL A 204 -1.76 11.36 -16.78
CA VAL A 204 -0.82 12.47 -17.03
C VAL A 204 -0.93 13.51 -15.93
N THR A 205 -2.16 13.82 -15.51
CA THR A 205 -2.41 14.79 -14.44
C THR A 205 -1.87 14.31 -13.11
N ALA A 206 -2.11 13.03 -12.76
CA ALA A 206 -1.54 12.42 -11.56
C ALA A 206 -0.01 12.45 -11.57
N LYS A 207 0.61 12.05 -12.69
CA LYS A 207 2.07 12.09 -12.86
C LYS A 207 2.62 13.50 -12.59
N ARG A 208 2.04 14.52 -13.22
CA ARG A 208 2.45 15.92 -13.05
C ARG A 208 2.34 16.41 -11.61
N VAL A 209 1.29 15.99 -10.89
CA VAL A 209 1.11 16.33 -9.47
C VAL A 209 2.20 15.71 -8.62
N VAL A 210 2.50 14.42 -8.86
CA VAL A 210 3.55 13.70 -8.13
C VAL A 210 4.92 14.29 -8.43
N ASP A 211 5.27 14.52 -9.69
CA ASP A 211 6.57 15.09 -10.10
C ASP A 211 6.86 16.42 -9.40
N ARG A 212 5.85 17.29 -9.26
CA ARG A 212 5.99 18.61 -8.61
C ARG A 212 6.14 18.55 -7.09
N CYS A 213 5.56 17.53 -6.45
CA CYS A 213 5.48 17.43 -4.99
C CYS A 213 6.16 16.18 -4.44
N PHE A 214 6.98 15.50 -5.24
CA PHE A 214 7.50 14.17 -4.95
C PHE A 214 8.16 14.12 -3.58
N TRP A 215 9.12 15.01 -3.32
CA TRP A 215 9.84 15.04 -2.04
C TRP A 215 8.95 15.30 -0.83
N ASN A 216 7.91 16.12 -0.99
CA ASN A 216 6.96 16.39 0.09
C ASN A 216 6.05 15.17 0.36
N ILE A 217 5.65 14.46 -0.70
CA ILE A 217 4.91 13.20 -0.62
C ILE A 217 5.77 12.15 0.08
N VAL A 218 7.02 11.97 -0.34
CA VAL A 218 7.97 11.01 0.27
C VAL A 218 8.20 11.32 1.75
N LYS A 219 8.47 12.57 2.11
CA LYS A 219 8.63 12.97 3.52
C LYS A 219 7.40 12.62 4.35
N THR A 220 6.21 12.81 3.81
CA THR A 220 4.98 12.51 4.53
C THR A 220 4.71 11.01 4.60
N PHE A 221 4.98 10.26 3.52
CA PHE A 221 4.90 8.80 3.53
C PHE A 221 5.85 8.19 4.55
N LEU A 222 7.08 8.69 4.65
CA LEU A 222 8.01 8.30 5.70
C LEU A 222 7.44 8.48 7.12
N VAL A 223 6.80 9.62 7.40
CA VAL A 223 6.16 9.86 8.71
C VAL A 223 5.03 8.86 8.95
N PHE A 224 4.18 8.61 7.94
CA PHE A 224 3.13 7.59 8.05
C PHE A 224 3.71 6.19 8.29
N ASP A 225 4.77 5.82 7.58
CA ASP A 225 5.41 4.51 7.70
C ASP A 225 6.04 4.33 9.08
N LEU A 226 6.75 5.34 9.59
CA LEU A 226 7.33 5.31 10.94
C LEU A 226 6.25 5.15 12.02
N VAL A 227 5.16 5.91 11.93
CA VAL A 227 4.04 5.81 12.87
C VAL A 227 3.38 4.44 12.79
N PHE A 228 3.17 3.92 11.59
CA PHE A 228 2.57 2.60 11.37
C PHE A 228 3.44 1.49 11.94
N ILE A 229 4.73 1.48 11.62
CA ILE A 229 5.69 0.47 12.11
C ILE A 229 5.82 0.53 13.63
N ALA A 230 5.95 1.73 14.21
CA ALA A 230 6.06 1.87 15.66
C ALA A 230 4.84 1.32 16.39
N LEU A 231 3.63 1.55 15.87
CA LEU A 231 2.40 1.08 16.49
C LEU A 231 2.15 -0.41 16.26
N GLU A 232 2.40 -0.95 15.06
CA GLU A 232 2.35 -2.40 14.84
C GLU A 232 3.37 -3.13 15.72
N TYR A 233 4.59 -2.60 15.88
CA TYR A 233 5.59 -3.16 16.79
C TYR A 233 5.13 -3.13 18.26
N ALA A 234 4.53 -2.02 18.71
CA ALA A 234 3.96 -1.93 20.04
C ALA A 234 2.82 -2.94 20.26
N MET A 235 1.93 -3.12 19.27
CA MET A 235 0.84 -4.09 19.34
C MET A 235 1.37 -5.53 19.38
N LEU A 236 2.42 -5.85 18.61
CA LEU A 236 3.08 -7.16 18.66
C LEU A 236 3.65 -7.46 20.05
N LYS A 237 4.23 -6.46 20.74
CA LYS A 237 4.78 -6.63 22.09
C LYS A 237 3.74 -6.86 23.18
N ILE A 238 2.54 -6.31 23.02
CA ILE A 238 1.43 -6.46 23.99
C ILE A 238 0.80 -7.87 23.92
N GLY A 239 0.98 -8.58 22.80
CA GLY A 239 0.49 -9.94 22.59
C GLY A 239 -0.91 -10.01 21.97
N ASN A 240 -1.38 -11.24 21.72
CA ASN A 240 -2.56 -11.48 20.87
C ASN A 240 -3.86 -11.61 21.70
N ASN A 241 -4.33 -10.51 22.27
CA ASN A 241 -5.53 -10.43 23.12
C ASN A 241 -6.67 -9.68 22.42
N MET A 242 -7.90 -9.83 22.91
CA MET A 242 -9.05 -9.07 22.38
C MET A 242 -8.83 -7.55 22.42
N VAL A 243 -8.12 -7.05 23.43
CA VAL A 243 -7.80 -5.62 23.58
C VAL A 243 -6.89 -5.15 22.44
N THR A 244 -5.84 -5.90 22.10
CA THR A 244 -4.95 -5.55 20.98
C THR A 244 -5.67 -5.64 19.63
N LEU A 245 -6.63 -6.55 19.47
CA LEU A 245 -7.49 -6.59 18.29
C LEU A 245 -8.34 -5.33 18.16
N ILE A 246 -9.05 -4.92 19.22
CA ILE A 246 -9.94 -3.75 19.20
C ILE A 246 -9.13 -2.46 18.99
N VAL A 247 -8.06 -2.28 19.78
CA VAL A 247 -7.20 -1.09 19.68
C VAL A 247 -6.50 -1.03 18.32
N GLY A 248 -5.98 -2.15 17.84
CA GLY A 248 -5.35 -2.27 16.52
C GLY A 248 -6.33 -1.97 15.39
N TRP A 249 -7.57 -2.46 15.47
CA TRP A 249 -8.63 -2.15 14.51
C TRP A 249 -8.97 -0.65 14.47
N ILE A 250 -9.18 -0.03 15.64
CA ILE A 250 -9.46 1.41 15.74
C ILE A 250 -8.30 2.21 15.14
N PHE A 251 -7.06 1.87 15.52
CA PHE A 251 -5.86 2.52 15.02
C PHE A 251 -5.76 2.40 13.50
N ARG A 252 -5.83 1.19 12.93
CA ARG A 252 -5.77 0.96 11.48
C ARG A 252 -6.86 1.75 10.75
N THR A 253 -8.06 1.81 11.31
CA THR A 253 -9.16 2.58 10.75
C THR A 253 -8.85 4.06 10.68
N VAL A 254 -8.45 4.66 11.80
CA VAL A 254 -8.10 6.09 11.85
C VAL A 254 -6.89 6.39 10.95
N PHE A 255 -5.88 5.53 10.99
CA PHE A 255 -4.65 5.66 10.22
C PHE A 255 -4.93 5.65 8.71
N TYR A 256 -5.61 4.62 8.19
CA TYR A 256 -5.88 4.52 6.76
C TYR A 256 -6.82 5.61 6.26
N VAL A 257 -7.78 6.06 7.08
CA VAL A 257 -8.63 7.21 6.73
C VAL A 257 -7.80 8.48 6.61
N LEU A 258 -6.92 8.76 7.58
CA LEU A 258 -6.01 9.91 7.53
C LEU A 258 -5.09 9.83 6.31
N TYR A 259 -4.57 8.64 6.02
CA TYR A 259 -3.69 8.37 4.89
C TYR A 259 -4.38 8.63 3.55
N ILE A 260 -5.59 8.10 3.35
CA ILE A 260 -6.35 8.32 2.12
C ILE A 260 -6.73 9.80 1.98
N ASN A 261 -7.21 10.44 3.06
CA ASN A 261 -7.55 11.86 3.03
C ASN A 261 -6.32 12.72 2.72
N TYR A 262 -5.14 12.37 3.22
CA TYR A 262 -3.89 13.05 2.87
C TYR A 262 -3.64 13.01 1.37
N ILE A 263 -3.77 11.84 0.73
CA ILE A 263 -3.56 11.68 -0.71
C ILE A 263 -4.52 12.58 -1.50
N PHE A 264 -5.81 12.55 -1.17
CA PHE A 264 -6.82 13.36 -1.87
C PHE A 264 -6.65 14.86 -1.65
N VAL A 265 -6.36 15.29 -0.41
CA VAL A 265 -6.13 16.71 -0.09
C VAL A 265 -4.88 17.23 -0.80
N THR A 266 -3.79 16.44 -0.79
CA THR A 266 -2.54 16.81 -1.47
C THR A 266 -2.76 16.91 -2.97
N TYR A 267 -3.42 15.93 -3.59
CA TYR A 267 -3.80 15.99 -5.00
C TYR A 267 -4.57 17.28 -5.33
N LYS A 268 -5.61 17.59 -4.56
CA LYS A 268 -6.46 18.76 -4.80
C LYS A 268 -5.74 20.09 -4.62
N LYS A 269 -4.85 20.20 -3.64
CA LYS A 269 -4.05 21.41 -3.43
C LYS A 269 -3.11 21.66 -4.61
N THR A 270 -2.42 20.62 -5.07
CA THR A 270 -1.47 20.72 -6.18
C THR A 270 -2.16 20.93 -7.53
N GLU A 271 -3.31 20.29 -7.76
CA GLU A 271 -4.15 20.49 -8.95
C GLU A 271 -4.60 21.96 -9.06
N LYS A 272 -5.10 22.55 -7.97
CA LYS A 272 -5.49 23.97 -7.92
C LYS A 272 -4.31 24.92 -8.18
N ALA A 273 -3.15 24.64 -7.59
CA ALA A 273 -1.94 25.43 -7.81
C ALA A 273 -1.44 25.34 -9.27
N ALA A 274 -1.64 24.18 -9.92
CA ALA A 274 -1.29 24.00 -11.33
C ALA A 274 -2.21 24.78 -12.28
N LEU A 275 -3.51 24.85 -12.00
CA LEU A 275 -4.47 25.59 -12.82
C LEU A 275 -4.29 27.12 -12.70
N LYS A 276 -3.95 27.63 -11.51
CA LYS A 276 -3.66 29.07 -11.31
C LYS A 276 -2.43 29.60 -12.03
N LYS A 277 -1.51 28.72 -12.48
CA LYS A 277 -0.29 29.12 -13.21
C LYS A 277 -0.51 29.23 -14.72
N HIS A 278 -1.71 28.89 -15.20
CA HIS A 278 -2.10 28.93 -16.61
C HIS A 278 -3.28 29.90 -16.88
N SER A 279 -3.70 30.68 -15.88
CA SER A 279 -4.61 31.84 -16.03
C SER A 279 -3.83 33.12 -15.78
#